data_AF-A0A5D0MKY7-F1
#
_entry.id   AF-A0A5D0MKY7-F1
#
_cell.length_a   1.000
_cell.length_b   1.000
_cell.length_c   1.000
_cell.angle_alpha   90.00
_cell.angle_beta   90.00
_cell.angle_gamma   90.00
#
_symmetry.space_group_name_H-M   'P 1'
#
loop_
_entity.id
_entity.type
_entity.pdbx_description
1 polymer ?
#
loop_
_entity_poly.entity_id
_entity_poly.type
_entity_poly.pdbx_seq_one_letter_code
_entity_poly.pdbx_strand_id
1 'polypeptide(L)'
;MWQKLKDFTRKDPVLFVAIIIVIIVGFTFANVEVLHYTSEPEFCQNCHPAEKVGPLGEYYTWEKSLHATAEVECLDCHGDPGIVGYMEAKMGGLKDLYGEFFKSQEHKMEILTKGATDKEYAAELVPNETCMHCHTDSVNKKHWNNRLMNVGIDFRLIDSVHNPGFRKSFGRPDIMKEGVDVGVKPNHEFHIKEAGLNCVDCHLGVAHKGELHNLPKMATCFECHHNEREENPNISAPENMECEKCHKLQVDIQAGTFAQEQGVDNLKWYMESLACTDCHTDPYARPTTETCVQCHDSSYGDLMVMFQDTFESRLSKIEKDYKELFHERLEMPEGKRELFHDLKRLFRAMQMDGSSGVHNPDYFSMMMDKAEALIEKIHSFDKESAEGGYKSLIERKEEGKMIGEEEKKEKAEKEEKKVSNPPELVAIAPDTINLAERHNIETTKKAVIFDHKMHYQNFECSECHDKPEAGTLKADLTKFSGINNSFHQELCFPCHKEEGVPKGTSCNTCHK
;
A
#
# COMPACT_ATOMS: atom_id res chain seq x y z
N MET A 1 -30.54 -47.25 -16.03
CA MET A 1 -29.42 -46.26 -16.01
C MET A 1 -28.08 -46.96 -15.82
N TRP A 2 -27.91 -47.77 -14.77
CA TRP A 2 -26.68 -48.50 -14.44
C TRP A 2 -26.16 -49.43 -15.54
N GLN A 3 -27.06 -50.16 -16.22
CA GLN A 3 -26.66 -51.08 -17.29
C GLN A 3 -26.19 -50.37 -18.55
N LYS A 4 -26.83 -49.24 -18.91
CA LYS A 4 -26.38 -48.38 -20.00
C LYS A 4 -24.99 -47.79 -19.72
N LEU A 5 -24.69 -47.48 -18.46
CA LEU A 5 -23.37 -46.98 -18.05
C LEU A 5 -22.30 -48.08 -18.16
N LYS A 6 -22.60 -49.31 -17.71
CA LYS A 6 -21.71 -50.48 -17.86
C LYS A 6 -21.46 -50.85 -19.32
N ASP A 7 -22.46 -50.72 -20.17
CA ASP A 7 -22.32 -51.00 -21.60
C ASP A 7 -21.48 -49.91 -22.28
N PHE A 8 -21.67 -48.64 -21.91
CA PHE A 8 -20.84 -47.52 -22.38
C PHE A 8 -19.37 -47.65 -21.94
N THR A 9 -19.11 -47.96 -20.66
CA THR A 9 -17.74 -48.10 -20.14
C THR A 9 -16.97 -49.25 -20.78
N ARG A 10 -17.67 -50.31 -21.19
CA ARG A 10 -17.08 -51.44 -21.93
C ARG A 10 -16.87 -51.15 -23.41
N LYS A 11 -17.75 -50.36 -24.02
CA LYS A 11 -17.68 -50.01 -25.45
C LYS A 11 -16.57 -48.99 -25.73
N ASP A 12 -16.48 -47.95 -24.92
CA ASP A 12 -15.53 -46.85 -25.10
C ASP A 12 -14.83 -46.48 -23.77
N PRO A 13 -13.95 -47.35 -23.24
CA PRO A 13 -13.30 -47.14 -21.94
C PRO A 13 -12.44 -45.88 -21.90
N VAL A 14 -11.79 -45.51 -23.01
CA VAL A 14 -10.97 -44.29 -23.10
C VAL A 14 -11.84 -43.04 -22.95
N LEU A 15 -12.99 -42.99 -23.62
CA LEU A 15 -13.92 -41.85 -23.52
C LEU A 15 -14.51 -41.74 -22.11
N PHE A 16 -14.84 -42.87 -21.48
CA PHE A 16 -15.30 -42.88 -20.10
C PHE A 16 -14.24 -42.35 -19.12
N VAL A 17 -12.99 -42.79 -19.26
CA VAL A 17 -11.88 -42.28 -18.44
C VAL A 17 -11.65 -40.79 -18.70
N ALA A 18 -11.68 -40.34 -19.96
CA ALA A 18 -11.56 -38.92 -20.31
C ALA A 18 -12.67 -38.07 -19.67
N ILE A 19 -13.92 -38.52 -19.69
CA ILE A 19 -15.03 -37.83 -19.02
C ILE A 19 -14.81 -37.74 -17.51
N ILE A 20 -14.35 -38.81 -16.86
CA ILE A 20 -14.04 -38.79 -15.43
C ILE A 20 -12.91 -37.79 -15.13
N ILE A 21 -11.84 -37.79 -15.93
CA ILE A 21 -10.74 -36.83 -15.77
C ILE A 21 -11.24 -35.40 -15.90
N VAL A 22 -12.06 -35.10 -16.91
CA VAL A 22 -12.66 -33.77 -17.10
C VAL A 22 -13.52 -33.36 -15.91
N ILE A 23 -14.33 -34.27 -15.35
CA ILE A 23 -15.14 -33.99 -14.17
C ILE A 23 -14.25 -33.73 -12.94
N ILE A 24 -13.23 -34.54 -12.72
CA ILE A 24 -12.31 -34.37 -11.58
C ILE A 24 -11.56 -33.04 -11.70
N VAL A 25 -10.97 -32.75 -12.86
CA VAL A 25 -10.24 -31.50 -13.11
C VAL A 25 -11.17 -30.30 -12.96
N GLY A 26 -12.37 -30.35 -13.54
CA GLY A 26 -13.36 -29.28 -13.42
C GLY A 26 -13.83 -29.06 -11.97
N PHE A 27 -14.04 -30.15 -11.22
CA PHE A 27 -14.39 -30.08 -9.80
C PHE A 27 -13.23 -29.51 -8.96
N THR A 28 -12.01 -29.97 -9.17
CA THR A 28 -10.81 -29.45 -8.48
C THR A 28 -10.63 -27.97 -8.78
N PHE A 29 -10.72 -27.57 -10.04
CA PHE A 29 -10.61 -26.17 -10.47
C PHE A 29 -11.67 -25.30 -9.79
N ALA A 30 -12.94 -25.72 -9.80
CA ALA A 30 -14.02 -24.98 -9.14
C ALA A 30 -13.80 -24.83 -7.63
N ASN A 31 -13.27 -25.86 -6.95
CA ASN A 31 -12.97 -25.76 -5.52
C ASN A 31 -11.79 -24.83 -5.25
N VAL A 32 -10.74 -24.87 -6.07
CA VAL A 32 -9.60 -23.96 -5.97
C VAL A 32 -10.06 -22.52 -6.12
N GLU A 33 -10.91 -22.23 -7.11
CA GLU A 33 -11.46 -20.88 -7.32
C GLU A 33 -12.28 -20.38 -6.11
N VAL A 34 -13.13 -21.23 -5.54
CA VAL A 34 -13.87 -20.88 -4.31
C VAL A 34 -12.93 -20.61 -3.14
N LEU A 35 -11.84 -21.38 -3.03
CA LEU A 35 -10.84 -21.16 -1.99
C LEU A 35 -10.11 -19.83 -2.19
N HIS A 36 -9.78 -19.45 -3.44
CA HIS A 36 -9.21 -18.14 -3.75
C HIS A 36 -10.18 -17.00 -3.40
N TYR A 37 -11.41 -17.04 -3.89
CA TYR A 37 -12.41 -16.01 -3.61
C TYR A 37 -12.62 -15.79 -2.10
N THR A 38 -12.68 -16.87 -1.31
CA THR A 38 -12.84 -16.78 0.15
C THR A 38 -11.56 -16.38 0.90
N SER A 39 -10.46 -16.12 0.19
CA SER A 39 -9.19 -15.61 0.70
C SER A 39 -9.00 -14.12 0.43
N GLU A 40 -9.76 -13.58 -0.52
CA GLU A 40 -9.62 -12.20 -0.96
C GLU A 40 -10.04 -11.22 0.16
N PRO A 41 -9.38 -10.06 0.27
CA PRO A 41 -9.73 -9.02 1.23
C PRO A 41 -11.22 -8.62 1.19
N GLU A 42 -11.82 -8.59 0.00
CA GLU A 42 -13.24 -8.28 -0.25
C GLU A 42 -14.17 -9.29 0.41
N PHE A 43 -13.77 -10.56 0.48
CA PHE A 43 -14.53 -11.56 1.22
C PHE A 43 -14.51 -11.26 2.71
N CYS A 44 -13.35 -10.89 3.26
CA CYS A 44 -13.20 -10.50 4.67
C CYS A 44 -14.03 -9.26 5.01
N GLN A 45 -14.20 -8.31 4.08
CA GLN A 45 -15.01 -7.11 4.26
C GLN A 45 -16.46 -7.41 4.67
N ASN A 46 -17.03 -8.55 4.25
CA ASN A 46 -18.39 -8.95 4.62
C ASN A 46 -18.58 -9.08 6.14
N CYS A 47 -17.54 -9.49 6.85
CA CYS A 47 -17.53 -9.60 8.31
C CYS A 47 -16.84 -8.39 8.98
N HIS A 48 -16.02 -7.64 8.25
CA HIS A 48 -15.30 -6.44 8.68
C HIS A 48 -15.70 -5.19 7.85
N PRO A 49 -16.97 -4.72 7.96
CA PRO A 49 -17.51 -3.71 7.05
C PRO A 49 -17.29 -2.26 7.50
N ALA A 50 -16.67 -2.02 8.67
CA ALA A 50 -16.64 -0.68 9.24
C ALA A 50 -15.64 0.23 8.50
N GLU A 51 -16.10 1.41 8.10
CA GLU A 51 -15.26 2.40 7.41
C GLU A 51 -14.53 3.35 8.39
N LYS A 52 -13.97 2.80 9.46
CA LYS A 52 -13.28 3.57 10.51
C LYS A 52 -12.16 2.76 11.14
N VAL A 53 -11.24 3.43 11.83
CA VAL A 53 -10.23 2.76 12.65
C VAL A 53 -10.89 2.10 13.87
N GLY A 54 -10.49 0.86 14.15
CA GLY A 54 -10.97 0.06 15.28
C GLY A 54 -11.56 -1.27 14.84
N PRO A 55 -12.17 -2.02 15.78
CA PRO A 55 -12.78 -3.31 15.49
C PRO A 55 -13.80 -3.23 14.35
N LEU A 56 -13.82 -4.25 13.51
CA LEU A 56 -14.60 -4.35 12.26
C LEU A 56 -14.08 -3.45 11.13
N GLY A 57 -13.05 -2.63 11.37
CA GLY A 57 -12.47 -1.72 10.38
C GLY A 57 -11.19 -2.23 9.74
N GLU A 58 -10.86 -3.51 9.92
CA GLU A 58 -9.60 -4.12 9.52
C GLU A 58 -9.38 -4.02 8.01
N TYR A 59 -10.41 -4.30 7.19
CA TYR A 59 -10.37 -4.12 5.74
C TYR A 59 -10.13 -2.66 5.34
N TYR A 60 -10.95 -1.74 5.88
CA TYR A 60 -10.88 -0.31 5.58
C TYR A 60 -9.51 0.29 5.93
N THR A 61 -8.92 -0.15 7.03
CA THR A 61 -7.61 0.34 7.48
C THR A 61 -6.46 -0.31 6.72
N TRP A 62 -6.56 -1.60 6.41
CA TRP A 62 -5.59 -2.33 5.59
C TRP A 62 -5.44 -1.73 4.20
N GLU A 63 -6.54 -1.38 3.54
CA GLU A 63 -6.55 -0.80 2.19
C GLU A 63 -5.69 0.48 2.09
N LYS A 64 -5.55 1.21 3.19
CA LYS A 64 -4.74 2.44 3.26
C LYS A 64 -3.26 2.19 3.53
N SER A 65 -2.89 0.97 3.90
CA SER A 65 -1.53 0.62 4.33
C SER A 65 -0.58 0.45 3.15
N LEU A 66 0.73 0.61 3.41
CA LEU A 66 1.77 0.25 2.45
C LEU A 66 1.67 -1.20 1.95
N HIS A 67 1.23 -2.14 2.80
CA HIS A 67 1.11 -3.56 2.43
C HIS A 67 0.03 -3.77 1.37
N ALA A 68 -1.13 -3.13 1.50
CA ALA A 68 -2.16 -3.15 0.46
C ALA A 68 -1.64 -2.55 -0.85
N THR A 69 -0.87 -1.45 -0.79
CA THR A 69 -0.24 -0.88 -2.00
C THR A 69 0.81 -1.79 -2.65
N ALA A 70 1.30 -2.80 -1.93
CA ALA A 70 2.23 -3.82 -2.40
C ALA A 70 1.52 -5.15 -2.73
N GLU A 71 0.19 -5.13 -2.81
CA GLU A 71 -0.67 -6.28 -3.12
C GLU A 71 -0.56 -7.42 -2.09
N VAL A 72 -0.16 -7.10 -0.86
CA VAL A 72 -0.16 -8.04 0.27
C VAL A 72 -1.55 -8.06 0.90
N GLU A 73 -2.25 -9.18 0.74
CA GLU A 73 -3.63 -9.41 1.15
C GLU A 73 -3.72 -9.84 2.62
N CYS A 74 -4.96 -9.91 3.16
CA CYS A 74 -5.20 -10.24 4.56
C CYS A 74 -4.57 -11.58 4.98
N LEU A 75 -4.76 -12.64 4.18
CA LEU A 75 -4.26 -13.98 4.46
C LEU A 75 -2.77 -14.17 4.17
N ASP A 76 -2.10 -13.21 3.53
CA ASP A 76 -0.65 -13.22 3.43
C ASP A 76 -0.01 -12.93 4.79
N CYS A 77 -0.70 -12.21 5.68
CA CYS A 77 -0.23 -11.94 7.04
C CYS A 77 -0.89 -12.87 8.08
N HIS A 78 -2.18 -13.16 7.93
CA HIS A 78 -2.95 -13.95 8.90
C HIS A 78 -2.94 -15.47 8.63
N GLY A 79 -2.12 -15.93 7.69
CA GLY A 79 -1.94 -17.36 7.44
C GLY A 79 -0.48 -17.70 7.19
N ASP A 80 -0.01 -18.76 7.83
CA ASP A 80 1.37 -19.22 7.70
C ASP A 80 1.76 -19.52 6.24
N PRO A 81 3.01 -19.25 5.81
CA PRO A 81 3.46 -19.56 4.45
C PRO A 81 3.41 -21.07 4.14
N GLY A 82 3.02 -21.39 2.91
CA GLY A 82 2.89 -22.73 2.33
C GLY A 82 1.49 -23.32 2.41
N ILE A 83 1.27 -24.40 1.66
CA ILE A 83 -0.06 -25.04 1.50
C ILE A 83 -0.64 -25.48 2.85
N VAL A 84 0.19 -25.98 3.76
CA VAL A 84 -0.28 -26.39 5.09
C VAL A 84 -0.81 -25.19 5.87
N GLY A 85 -0.07 -24.08 5.92
CA GLY A 85 -0.49 -22.87 6.61
C GLY A 85 -1.72 -22.22 5.96
N TYR A 86 -1.84 -22.29 4.63
CA TYR A 86 -3.06 -21.89 3.93
C TYR A 86 -4.29 -22.69 4.37
N MET A 87 -4.17 -24.02 4.43
CA MET A 87 -5.26 -24.91 4.85
C MET A 87 -5.61 -24.70 6.34
N GLU A 88 -4.62 -24.45 7.20
CA GLU A 88 -4.82 -24.10 8.60
C GLU A 88 -5.59 -22.78 8.75
N ALA A 89 -5.21 -21.75 8.00
CA ALA A 89 -5.92 -20.47 7.96
C ALA A 89 -7.38 -20.65 7.51
N LYS A 90 -7.63 -21.50 6.51
CA LYS A 90 -9.00 -21.84 6.07
C LYS A 90 -9.81 -22.56 7.14
N MET A 91 -9.21 -23.51 7.85
CA MET A 91 -9.86 -24.18 8.99
C MET A 91 -10.12 -23.21 10.15
N GLY A 92 -9.23 -22.23 10.35
CA GLY A 92 -9.43 -21.10 11.25
C GLY A 92 -10.66 -20.27 10.87
N GLY A 93 -10.74 -19.84 9.61
CA GLY A 93 -11.86 -19.05 9.10
C GLY A 93 -13.22 -19.75 9.19
N LEU A 94 -13.27 -21.08 9.15
CA LEU A 94 -14.51 -21.83 9.45
C LEU A 94 -14.97 -21.67 10.90
N LYS A 95 -14.04 -21.54 11.86
CA LYS A 95 -14.37 -21.24 13.26
C LYS A 95 -14.89 -19.81 13.40
N ASP A 96 -14.32 -18.86 12.65
CA ASP A 96 -14.78 -17.48 12.64
C ASP A 96 -16.19 -17.37 12.03
N LEU A 97 -16.46 -18.11 10.96
CA LEU A 97 -17.79 -18.21 10.36
C LEU A 97 -18.81 -18.81 11.35
N TYR A 98 -18.42 -19.86 12.08
CA TYR A 98 -19.24 -20.40 13.16
C TYR A 98 -19.49 -19.34 14.25
N GLY A 99 -18.47 -18.56 14.59
CA GLY A 99 -18.57 -17.40 15.48
C GLY A 99 -19.62 -16.40 14.98
N GLU A 100 -19.53 -15.98 13.72
CA GLU A 100 -20.41 -15.00 13.10
C GLU A 100 -21.89 -15.42 13.14
N PHE A 101 -22.19 -16.70 12.85
CA PHE A 101 -23.58 -17.17 12.80
C PHE A 101 -24.16 -17.59 14.15
N PHE A 102 -23.32 -18.08 15.07
CA PHE A 102 -23.80 -18.75 16.29
C PHE A 102 -23.38 -18.07 17.60
N LYS A 103 -22.50 -17.06 17.57
CA LYS A 103 -22.09 -16.29 18.77
C LYS A 103 -22.69 -14.88 18.76
N SER A 104 -22.64 -14.22 19.91
CA SER A 104 -23.17 -12.86 20.04
C SER A 104 -22.22 -11.83 19.44
N GLN A 105 -22.76 -10.66 19.10
CA GLN A 105 -21.96 -9.53 18.65
C GLN A 105 -20.98 -9.07 19.74
N GLU A 106 -21.30 -9.21 21.03
CA GLU A 106 -20.33 -8.89 22.10
C GLU A 106 -19.10 -9.80 22.03
N HIS A 107 -19.27 -11.09 21.80
CA HIS A 107 -18.16 -12.04 21.67
C HIS A 107 -17.24 -11.68 20.50
N LYS A 108 -17.82 -11.29 19.36
CA LYS A 108 -17.05 -10.82 18.21
C LYS A 108 -16.24 -9.57 18.55
N MET A 109 -16.87 -8.58 19.18
CA MET A 109 -16.19 -7.35 19.58
C MET A 109 -15.09 -7.58 20.61
N GLU A 110 -15.27 -8.52 21.54
CA GLU A 110 -14.26 -8.92 22.51
C GLU A 110 -13.01 -9.47 21.82
N ILE A 111 -13.18 -10.43 20.90
CA ILE A 111 -12.06 -11.04 20.16
C ILE A 111 -11.32 -9.99 19.31
N LEU A 112 -12.05 -9.18 18.55
CA LEU A 112 -11.43 -8.16 17.69
C LEU A 112 -10.71 -7.08 18.50
N THR A 113 -11.31 -6.67 19.63
CA THR A 113 -10.66 -5.72 20.54
C THR A 113 -9.38 -6.33 21.10
N LYS A 114 -9.43 -7.60 21.53
CA LYS A 114 -8.25 -8.30 22.01
C LYS A 114 -7.15 -8.33 20.94
N GLY A 115 -7.47 -8.70 19.70
CA GLY A 115 -6.50 -8.71 18.59
C GLY A 115 -5.88 -7.34 18.31
N ALA A 116 -6.61 -6.26 18.56
CA ALA A 116 -6.14 -4.90 18.33
C ALA A 116 -5.29 -4.32 19.48
N THR A 117 -5.42 -4.85 20.70
CA THR A 117 -4.82 -4.24 21.91
C THR A 117 -3.86 -5.14 22.68
N ASP A 118 -4.01 -6.45 22.59
CA ASP A 118 -3.20 -7.44 23.31
C ASP A 118 -2.08 -7.94 22.39
N LYS A 119 -0.83 -7.68 22.77
CA LYS A 119 0.35 -8.03 21.97
C LYS A 119 0.58 -9.54 21.89
N GLU A 120 0.34 -10.28 22.97
CA GLU A 120 0.52 -11.73 23.01
C GLU A 120 -0.50 -12.40 22.08
N TYR A 121 -1.77 -11.96 22.17
CA TYR A 121 -2.80 -12.48 21.29
C TYR A 121 -2.58 -12.05 19.83
N ALA A 122 -2.14 -10.82 19.57
CA ALA A 122 -1.78 -10.38 18.22
C ALA A 122 -0.62 -11.19 17.63
N ALA A 123 0.35 -11.60 18.46
CA ALA A 123 1.48 -12.43 18.06
C ALA A 123 1.06 -13.86 17.67
N GLU A 124 -0.01 -14.38 18.26
CA GLU A 124 -0.63 -15.65 17.85
C GLU A 124 -1.34 -15.53 16.50
N LEU A 125 -1.97 -14.38 16.22
CA LEU A 125 -2.70 -14.13 14.96
C LEU A 125 -1.75 -13.89 13.77
N VAL A 126 -0.58 -13.30 14.01
CA VAL A 126 0.43 -13.00 12.99
C VAL A 126 1.83 -13.32 13.54
N PRO A 127 2.32 -14.56 13.36
CA PRO A 127 3.64 -14.95 13.82
C PRO A 127 4.78 -14.21 13.09
N ASN A 128 5.92 -13.99 13.77
CA ASN A 128 7.12 -13.34 13.20
C ASN A 128 7.56 -13.96 11.86
N GLU A 129 7.53 -15.29 11.77
CA GLU A 129 8.00 -16.03 10.60
C GLU A 129 7.21 -15.65 9.33
N THR A 130 5.96 -15.22 9.45
CA THR A 130 5.15 -14.73 8.33
C THR A 130 5.69 -13.40 7.79
N CYS A 131 5.95 -12.44 8.68
CA CYS A 131 6.61 -11.18 8.32
C CYS A 131 8.01 -11.42 7.72
N MET A 132 8.79 -12.27 8.39
CA MET A 132 10.17 -12.57 8.00
C MET A 132 10.26 -13.33 6.67
N HIS A 133 9.22 -14.07 6.26
CA HIS A 133 9.19 -14.71 4.95
C HIS A 133 9.37 -13.70 3.81
N CYS A 134 8.78 -12.51 3.94
CA CYS A 134 8.89 -11.43 2.95
C CYS A 134 10.05 -10.47 3.25
N HIS A 135 10.41 -10.28 4.52
CA HIS A 135 11.40 -9.29 4.94
C HIS A 135 12.81 -9.83 5.23
N THR A 136 13.04 -11.14 5.11
CA THR A 136 14.33 -11.77 5.43
C THR A 136 14.66 -12.90 4.46
N ASP A 137 15.84 -12.83 3.83
CA ASP A 137 16.29 -13.80 2.82
C ASP A 137 16.48 -15.19 3.42
N SER A 138 17.05 -15.24 4.63
CA SER A 138 17.35 -16.50 5.31
C SER A 138 16.09 -17.27 5.71
N VAL A 139 15.06 -16.57 6.20
CA VAL A 139 13.76 -17.16 6.55
C VAL A 139 12.99 -17.59 5.30
N ASN A 140 12.95 -16.74 4.27
CA ASN A 140 12.35 -17.09 2.99
C ASN A 140 12.93 -18.41 2.45
N LYS A 141 14.27 -18.50 2.38
CA LYS A 141 14.98 -19.71 1.93
C LYS A 141 14.68 -20.92 2.81
N LYS A 142 14.64 -20.75 4.14
CA LYS A 142 14.27 -21.82 5.08
C LYS A 142 12.87 -22.35 4.81
N HIS A 143 11.88 -21.48 4.55
CA HIS A 143 10.52 -21.90 4.21
C HIS A 143 10.48 -22.66 2.88
N TRP A 144 11.11 -22.15 1.83
CA TRP A 144 11.18 -22.85 0.53
C TRP A 144 11.86 -24.23 0.61
N ASN A 145 12.82 -24.42 1.51
CA ASN A 145 13.48 -25.71 1.70
C ASN A 145 12.65 -26.72 2.52
N ASN A 146 11.79 -26.23 3.42
CA ASN A 146 11.18 -27.06 4.46
C ASN A 146 9.65 -27.16 4.35
N ARG A 147 9.01 -26.33 3.54
CA ARG A 147 7.56 -26.28 3.37
C ARG A 147 7.21 -26.52 1.91
N LEU A 148 6.04 -27.12 1.68
CA LEU A 148 5.45 -27.18 0.35
C LEU A 148 4.75 -25.85 0.08
N MET A 149 5.39 -24.98 -0.72
CA MET A 149 4.89 -23.63 -0.97
C MET A 149 3.74 -23.62 -1.97
N ASN A 150 3.90 -24.32 -3.09
CA ASN A 150 2.88 -24.46 -4.13
C ASN A 150 2.93 -25.86 -4.77
N VAL A 151 1.90 -26.16 -5.57
CA VAL A 151 1.79 -27.42 -6.36
C VAL A 151 1.61 -27.11 -7.85
N GLY A 152 2.32 -26.09 -8.35
CA GLY A 152 2.17 -25.56 -9.71
C GLY A 152 1.08 -24.50 -9.86
N ILE A 153 0.41 -24.15 -8.76
CA ILE A 153 -0.53 -23.01 -8.64
C ILE A 153 -0.20 -22.31 -7.33
N ASP A 154 -0.07 -20.99 -7.37
CA ASP A 154 0.13 -20.16 -6.18
C ASP A 154 -1.22 -19.82 -5.55
N PHE A 155 -1.41 -20.17 -4.28
CA PHE A 155 -2.68 -19.94 -3.58
C PHE A 155 -2.83 -18.50 -3.08
N ARG A 156 -1.72 -17.90 -2.67
CA ARG A 156 -1.61 -16.53 -2.16
C ARG A 156 -0.31 -15.90 -2.64
N LEU A 157 -0.19 -14.58 -2.51
CA LEU A 157 1.06 -13.88 -2.82
C LEU A 157 2.21 -14.48 -2.02
N ILE A 158 2.06 -14.64 -0.70
CA ILE A 158 3.13 -15.07 0.19
C ILE A 158 3.72 -16.42 -0.22
N ASP A 159 2.92 -17.29 -0.83
CA ASP A 159 3.36 -18.62 -1.28
C ASP A 159 4.23 -18.58 -2.54
N SER A 160 4.23 -17.45 -3.26
CA SER A 160 5.05 -17.19 -4.46
C SER A 160 6.27 -16.30 -4.20
N VAL A 161 6.43 -15.79 -2.96
CA VAL A 161 7.47 -14.82 -2.63
C VAL A 161 8.85 -15.49 -2.62
N HIS A 162 9.74 -15.02 -3.52
CA HIS A 162 11.14 -15.42 -3.55
C HIS A 162 12.06 -14.24 -3.26
N ASN A 163 12.78 -14.34 -2.14
CA ASN A 163 13.80 -13.37 -1.75
C ASN A 163 15.20 -13.78 -2.25
N PRO A 164 16.09 -12.82 -2.57
CA PRO A 164 15.95 -11.37 -2.34
C PRO A 164 15.14 -10.63 -3.42
N GLY A 165 14.75 -11.31 -4.51
CA GLY A 165 14.08 -10.66 -5.66
C GLY A 165 12.85 -9.86 -5.27
N PHE A 166 11.94 -10.46 -4.49
CA PHE A 166 10.74 -9.78 -4.00
C PHE A 166 11.07 -8.52 -3.21
N ARG A 167 11.82 -8.60 -2.09
CA ARG A 167 12.15 -7.41 -1.28
C ARG A 167 12.91 -6.34 -2.05
N LYS A 168 13.84 -6.72 -2.94
CA LYS A 168 14.63 -5.79 -3.75
C LYS A 168 13.80 -5.11 -4.82
N SER A 169 12.77 -5.78 -5.35
CA SER A 169 11.79 -5.15 -6.24
C SER A 169 11.04 -4.00 -5.58
N PHE A 170 10.96 -3.97 -4.25
CA PHE A 170 10.43 -2.85 -3.48
C PHE A 170 11.52 -1.93 -2.90
N GLY A 171 12.79 -2.13 -3.25
CA GLY A 171 13.94 -1.41 -2.71
C GLY A 171 13.95 -1.47 -1.18
N ARG A 172 13.87 -2.68 -0.63
CA ARG A 172 13.87 -2.96 0.81
C ARG A 172 15.09 -3.79 1.22
N PRO A 173 15.66 -3.48 2.39
CA PRO A 173 16.79 -4.22 2.92
C PRO A 173 16.29 -5.53 3.55
N ASP A 174 17.22 -6.46 3.79
CA ASP A 174 16.97 -7.56 4.71
C ASP A 174 16.95 -7.01 6.14
N ILE A 175 15.79 -7.06 6.81
CA ILE A 175 15.62 -6.37 8.10
C ILE A 175 16.48 -6.95 9.23
N MET A 176 16.92 -8.20 9.09
CA MET A 176 17.75 -8.90 10.08
C MET A 176 19.23 -8.67 9.81
N LYS A 177 19.65 -8.67 8.54
CA LYS A 177 21.06 -8.59 8.16
C LYS A 177 21.54 -7.17 7.84
N GLU A 178 20.74 -6.42 7.10
CA GLU A 178 21.07 -5.09 6.58
C GLU A 178 20.45 -3.98 7.47
N GLY A 179 19.37 -4.29 8.19
CA GLY A 179 18.70 -3.38 9.13
C GLY A 179 17.59 -2.58 8.45
N VAL A 180 17.47 -1.29 8.78
CA VAL A 180 16.52 -0.39 8.09
C VAL A 180 17.26 0.67 7.30
N ASP A 181 16.69 1.03 6.15
CA ASP A 181 17.29 1.99 5.22
C ASP A 181 17.23 3.43 5.72
N VAL A 182 16.13 3.79 6.40
CA VAL A 182 15.80 5.17 6.79
C VAL A 182 15.11 5.17 8.15
N GLY A 183 15.48 6.12 9.01
CA GLY A 183 14.89 6.34 10.33
C GLY A 183 15.72 5.74 11.46
N VAL A 184 15.03 5.23 12.49
CA VAL A 184 15.64 4.63 13.68
C VAL A 184 16.04 3.18 13.38
N LYS A 185 17.26 2.80 13.76
CA LYS A 185 17.79 1.44 13.57
C LYS A 185 17.70 0.64 14.88
N PRO A 186 16.65 -0.17 15.10
CA PRO A 186 16.49 -0.89 16.37
C PRO A 186 17.39 -2.12 16.49
N ASN A 187 18.10 -2.57 15.45
CA ASN A 187 18.77 -3.89 15.45
C ASN A 187 17.77 -5.04 15.69
N HIS A 188 16.95 -5.34 14.66
CA HIS A 188 15.95 -6.41 14.73
C HIS A 188 16.55 -7.77 15.08
N GLU A 189 17.79 -8.05 14.65
CA GLU A 189 18.43 -9.34 14.93
C GLU A 189 18.56 -9.58 16.44
N PHE A 190 19.07 -8.59 17.17
CA PHE A 190 19.17 -8.68 18.62
C PHE A 190 17.79 -8.80 19.27
N HIS A 191 16.85 -7.93 18.90
CA HIS A 191 15.52 -7.91 19.53
C HIS A 191 14.73 -9.21 19.32
N ILE A 192 14.84 -9.83 18.13
CA ILE A 192 14.10 -11.05 17.82
C ILE A 192 14.82 -12.30 18.33
N LYS A 193 16.14 -12.42 18.12
CA LYS A 193 16.87 -13.65 18.45
C LYS A 193 17.35 -13.72 19.90
N GLU A 194 17.83 -12.61 20.43
CA GLU A 194 18.45 -12.57 21.76
C GLU A 194 17.44 -12.13 22.82
N ALA A 195 16.63 -11.10 22.53
CA ALA A 195 15.59 -10.62 23.46
C ALA A 195 14.26 -11.35 23.32
N GLY A 196 14.06 -12.17 22.28
CA GLY A 196 12.87 -13.00 22.12
C GLY A 196 11.58 -12.24 21.80
N LEU A 197 11.67 -11.02 21.28
CA LEU A 197 10.51 -10.17 20.99
C LEU A 197 9.78 -10.57 19.70
N ASN A 198 8.48 -10.30 19.67
CA ASN A 198 7.63 -10.38 18.49
C ASN A 198 7.60 -9.05 17.72
N CYS A 199 7.41 -9.10 16.40
CA CYS A 199 7.23 -7.94 15.55
C CYS A 199 6.12 -7.02 16.07
N VAL A 200 5.01 -7.58 16.56
CA VAL A 200 3.86 -6.79 17.06
C VAL A 200 4.14 -6.10 18.40
N ASP A 201 5.23 -6.43 19.09
CA ASP A 201 5.60 -5.73 20.32
C ASP A 201 5.92 -4.25 20.05
N CYS A 202 6.42 -3.97 18.85
CA CYS A 202 6.65 -2.61 18.35
C CYS A 202 5.67 -2.22 17.23
N HIS A 203 5.32 -3.14 16.33
CA HIS A 203 4.50 -2.90 15.13
C HIS A 203 3.03 -3.27 15.32
N LEU A 204 2.47 -3.12 16.53
CA LEU A 204 1.06 -3.45 16.80
C LEU A 204 0.11 -2.71 15.82
N GLY A 205 -0.70 -3.49 15.13
CA GLY A 205 -1.64 -2.98 14.12
C GLY A 205 -0.95 -2.43 12.87
N VAL A 206 0.17 -3.02 12.44
CA VAL A 206 0.98 -2.60 11.26
C VAL A 206 0.14 -2.25 10.02
N ALA A 207 -0.97 -2.96 9.78
CA ALA A 207 -1.90 -2.69 8.68
C ALA A 207 -3.23 -2.04 9.13
N HIS A 208 -3.50 -1.92 10.43
CA HIS A 208 -4.84 -1.61 10.96
C HIS A 208 -4.98 -0.22 11.60
N LYS A 209 -3.98 0.67 11.47
CA LYS A 209 -4.08 2.06 11.95
C LYS A 209 -4.72 3.03 10.96
N GLY A 210 -4.94 2.61 9.70
CA GLY A 210 -5.49 3.47 8.65
C GLY A 210 -4.50 4.49 8.10
N GLU A 211 -3.20 4.26 8.30
CA GLU A 211 -2.10 5.09 7.84
C GLU A 211 -1.29 4.36 6.78
N LEU A 212 -0.80 5.08 5.77
CA LEU A 212 0.09 4.52 4.76
C LEU A 212 1.35 3.92 5.39
N HIS A 213 1.94 4.66 6.33
CA HIS A 213 3.14 4.27 7.06
C HIS A 213 2.84 4.20 8.57
N ASN A 214 2.38 3.05 9.07
CA ASN A 214 2.26 2.84 10.51
C ASN A 214 3.61 2.39 11.10
N LEU A 215 4.34 3.32 11.71
CA LEU A 215 5.64 3.07 12.32
C LEU A 215 5.53 3.04 13.86
N PRO A 216 6.39 2.28 14.55
CA PRO A 216 6.47 2.32 16.01
C PRO A 216 6.80 3.73 16.50
N LYS A 217 6.29 4.07 17.68
CA LYS A 217 6.59 5.34 18.33
C LYS A 217 7.83 5.20 19.21
N MET A 218 8.63 6.27 19.31
CA MET A 218 9.81 6.27 20.19
C MET A 218 9.47 5.98 21.66
N ALA A 219 8.30 6.41 22.13
CA ALA A 219 7.80 6.07 23.46
C ALA A 219 7.80 4.54 23.71
N THR A 220 7.48 3.73 22.70
CA THR A 220 7.52 2.26 22.82
C THR A 220 8.93 1.75 23.13
N CYS A 221 9.94 2.31 22.47
CA CYS A 221 11.34 1.95 22.72
C CYS A 221 11.78 2.42 24.12
N PHE A 222 11.49 3.68 24.45
CA PHE A 222 11.89 4.30 25.71
C PHE A 222 11.27 3.64 26.94
N GLU A 223 9.96 3.34 26.90
CA GLU A 223 9.26 2.65 27.98
C GLU A 223 9.80 1.23 28.17
N CYS A 224 9.94 0.46 27.08
CA CYS A 224 10.45 -0.90 27.14
C CYS A 224 11.89 -0.93 27.66
N HIS A 225 12.80 -0.14 27.07
CA HIS A 225 14.19 -0.11 27.50
C HIS A 225 14.36 0.38 28.94
N HIS A 226 13.56 1.35 29.38
CA HIS A 226 13.56 1.79 30.77
C HIS A 226 13.16 0.66 31.72
N ASN A 227 12.04 -0.02 31.45
CA ASN A 227 11.56 -1.12 32.29
C ASN A 227 12.57 -2.28 32.33
N GLU A 228 13.16 -2.65 31.19
CA GLU A 228 14.19 -3.69 31.12
C GLU A 228 15.46 -3.31 31.91
N ARG A 229 15.85 -2.03 31.98
CA ARG A 229 16.96 -1.63 32.84
C ARG A 229 16.63 -1.76 34.33
N GLU A 230 15.38 -1.52 34.71
CA GLU A 230 14.92 -1.67 36.10
C GLU A 230 14.82 -3.14 36.52
N GLU A 231 14.29 -4.00 35.63
CA GLU A 231 14.05 -5.42 35.92
C GLU A 231 15.32 -6.27 35.76
N ASN A 232 16.21 -5.89 34.83
CA ASN A 232 17.38 -6.67 34.45
C ASN A 232 18.63 -5.75 34.38
N PRO A 233 19.28 -5.45 35.52
CA PRO A 233 20.40 -4.50 35.58
C PRO A 233 21.64 -4.85 34.74
N ASN A 234 21.72 -6.09 34.24
CA ASN A 234 22.82 -6.57 33.38
C ASN A 234 22.49 -6.49 31.89
N ILE A 235 21.27 -6.09 31.50
CA ILE A 235 20.93 -5.92 30.09
C ILE A 235 21.58 -4.65 29.54
N SER A 236 22.13 -4.74 28.34
CA SER A 236 22.77 -3.60 27.65
C SER A 236 21.75 -2.78 26.85
N ALA A 237 20.61 -2.44 27.45
CA ALA A 237 19.59 -1.61 26.79
C ALA A 237 20.03 -0.12 26.80
N PRO A 238 20.16 0.54 25.64
CA PRO A 238 20.58 1.95 25.55
C PRO A 238 19.71 2.91 26.39
N GLU A 239 20.34 3.93 26.96
CA GLU A 239 19.67 5.03 27.63
C GLU A 239 18.93 5.93 26.64
N ASN A 240 17.83 6.55 27.10
CA ASN A 240 16.97 7.36 26.22
C ASN A 240 17.67 8.62 25.69
N MET A 241 18.73 9.07 26.37
CA MET A 241 19.56 10.21 25.97
C MET A 241 20.75 9.83 25.08
N GLU A 242 21.02 8.54 24.85
CA GLU A 242 22.05 8.10 23.91
C GLU A 242 21.51 8.11 22.46
N CYS A 243 21.17 9.31 21.98
CA CYS A 243 20.44 9.54 20.73
C CYS A 243 21.07 8.79 19.55
N GLU A 244 22.39 8.85 19.40
CA GLU A 244 23.15 8.26 18.31
C GLU A 244 23.12 6.74 18.28
N LYS A 245 22.71 6.06 19.36
CA LYS A 245 22.54 4.60 19.35
C LYS A 245 21.38 4.18 18.45
N CYS A 246 20.35 5.02 18.37
CA CYS A 246 19.10 4.75 17.68
C CYS A 246 18.94 5.62 16.40
N HIS A 247 19.25 6.91 16.49
CA HIS A 247 19.04 7.92 15.44
C HIS A 247 20.19 7.99 14.43
N LYS A 248 20.53 6.85 13.81
CA LYS A 248 21.64 6.76 12.85
C LYS A 248 21.44 7.63 11.61
N LEU A 249 20.19 7.79 11.15
CA LEU A 249 19.89 8.70 10.04
C LEU A 249 20.36 10.14 10.37
N GLN A 250 19.95 10.68 11.52
CA GLN A 250 20.30 12.04 11.93
C GLN A 250 21.82 12.22 12.07
N VAL A 251 22.51 11.20 12.61
CA VAL A 251 23.99 11.18 12.71
C VAL A 251 24.62 11.26 11.32
N ASP A 252 24.18 10.40 10.39
CA ASP A 252 24.72 10.35 9.03
C ASP A 252 24.40 11.63 8.23
N ILE A 253 23.28 12.30 8.54
CA ILE A 253 22.90 13.60 7.95
C ILE A 253 23.77 14.74 8.49
N GLN A 254 23.98 14.83 9.82
CA GLN A 254 24.87 15.85 10.40
C GLN A 254 26.32 15.68 9.90
N ALA A 255 26.78 14.44 9.77
CA ALA A 255 28.07 14.10 9.16
C ALA A 255 28.12 14.36 7.64
N GLY A 256 26.96 14.48 7.00
CA GLY A 256 26.84 14.68 5.56
C GLY A 256 27.29 13.48 4.75
N THR A 257 27.00 12.26 5.19
CA THR A 257 27.46 11.01 4.56
C THR A 257 26.34 10.08 4.11
N PHE A 258 25.09 10.32 4.53
CA PHE A 258 23.95 9.40 4.32
C PHE A 258 23.72 8.98 2.86
N ALA A 259 23.81 9.94 1.93
CA ALA A 259 23.44 9.80 0.51
C ALA A 259 24.64 9.57 -0.43
N GLN A 260 25.78 9.15 0.11
CA GLN A 260 27.00 8.93 -0.69
C GLN A 260 26.80 7.88 -1.79
N GLU A 261 26.07 6.80 -1.50
CA GLU A 261 25.75 5.75 -2.47
C GLU A 261 24.87 6.25 -3.62
N GLN A 262 24.07 7.29 -3.37
CA GLN A 262 23.25 7.97 -4.38
C GLN A 262 24.05 9.02 -5.15
N GLY A 263 25.36 9.16 -4.90
CA GLY A 263 26.24 10.11 -5.57
C GLY A 263 26.06 11.55 -5.10
N VAL A 264 25.67 11.76 -3.84
CA VAL A 264 25.75 13.05 -3.16
C VAL A 264 27.10 13.13 -2.47
N ASP A 265 27.91 14.13 -2.81
CA ASP A 265 29.23 14.32 -2.19
C ASP A 265 29.11 14.58 -0.69
N ASN A 266 30.10 14.09 0.07
CA ASN A 266 30.09 14.27 1.51
C ASN A 266 30.26 15.75 1.87
N LEU A 267 29.37 16.28 2.71
CA LEU A 267 29.43 17.66 3.17
C LEU A 267 29.14 17.75 4.68
N LYS A 268 30.21 17.74 5.46
CA LYS A 268 30.13 17.85 6.91
C LYS A 268 29.61 19.23 7.32
N TRP A 269 28.59 19.25 8.17
CA TRP A 269 28.01 20.48 8.70
C TRP A 269 28.92 21.10 9.77
N TYR A 270 28.85 22.43 9.94
CA TYR A 270 29.65 23.13 10.96
C TYR A 270 29.23 22.79 12.39
N MET A 271 27.97 22.39 12.62
CA MET A 271 27.47 21.93 13.93
C MET A 271 27.64 20.43 14.16
N GLU A 272 28.28 19.68 13.25
CA GLU A 272 28.44 18.23 13.44
C GLU A 272 29.19 17.88 14.73
N SER A 273 30.09 18.75 15.20
CA SER A 273 30.85 18.52 16.42
C SER A 273 30.04 18.74 17.70
N LEU A 274 28.84 19.31 17.60
CA LEU A 274 27.95 19.47 18.74
C LEU A 274 27.27 18.14 19.05
N ALA A 275 27.10 17.85 20.34
CA ALA A 275 26.29 16.73 20.76
C ALA A 275 24.81 17.03 20.49
N CYS A 276 24.01 15.99 20.23
CA CYS A 276 22.56 16.13 20.07
C CYS A 276 21.95 16.87 21.28
N THR A 277 22.45 16.59 22.47
CA THR A 277 22.01 17.15 23.74
C THR A 277 22.34 18.62 23.94
N ASP A 278 23.23 19.19 23.13
CA ASP A 278 23.55 20.62 23.17
C ASP A 278 22.36 21.46 22.68
N CYS A 279 21.48 20.88 21.84
CA CYS A 279 20.23 21.50 21.40
C CYS A 279 18.99 20.78 21.93
N HIS A 280 19.03 19.46 22.07
CA HIS A 280 17.91 18.64 22.54
C HIS A 280 18.03 18.32 24.02
N THR A 281 17.41 19.14 24.87
CA THR A 281 17.46 18.96 26.33
C THR A 281 16.48 17.90 26.86
N ASP A 282 15.49 17.52 26.06
CA ASP A 282 14.46 16.51 26.38
C ASP A 282 14.20 15.67 25.10
N PRO A 283 14.24 14.33 25.18
CA PRO A 283 14.01 13.46 24.02
C PRO A 283 12.59 13.58 23.43
N TYR A 284 11.65 14.19 24.15
CA TYR A 284 10.29 14.44 23.68
C TYR A 284 10.06 15.88 23.19
N ALA A 285 10.99 16.80 23.43
CA ALA A 285 10.86 18.20 23.06
C ALA A 285 11.72 18.55 21.83
N ARG A 286 11.14 19.32 20.90
CA ARG A 286 11.90 19.88 19.79
C ARG A 286 12.59 21.19 20.22
N PRO A 287 13.82 21.45 19.75
CA PRO A 287 14.46 22.75 19.93
C PRO A 287 13.62 23.88 19.33
N THR A 288 13.72 25.06 19.92
CA THR A 288 13.10 26.29 19.42
C THR A 288 14.17 27.30 19.03
N THR A 289 13.75 28.43 18.46
CA THR A 289 14.66 29.53 18.14
C THR A 289 15.43 30.01 19.37
N GLU A 290 14.83 29.94 20.56
CA GLU A 290 15.47 30.28 21.83
C GLU A 290 16.66 29.37 22.15
N THR A 291 16.66 28.10 21.74
CA THR A 291 17.79 27.19 21.92
C THR A 291 19.06 27.74 21.26
N CYS A 292 18.95 28.29 20.06
CA CYS A 292 20.08 28.89 19.35
C CYS A 292 20.58 30.16 20.06
N VAL A 293 19.65 30.98 20.58
CA VAL A 293 19.93 32.27 21.21
C VAL A 293 20.58 32.12 22.60
N GLN A 294 20.58 30.92 23.17
CA GLN A 294 21.34 30.65 24.41
C GLN A 294 22.85 30.76 24.20
N CYS A 295 23.35 30.50 22.99
CA CYS A 295 24.77 30.58 22.65
C CYS A 295 25.08 31.68 21.61
N HIS A 296 24.10 32.05 20.80
CA HIS A 296 24.24 33.02 19.71
C HIS A 296 23.34 34.24 19.93
N ASP A 297 23.52 35.28 19.11
CA ASP A 297 22.57 36.38 19.09
C ASP A 297 21.23 36.00 18.42
N SER A 298 20.24 36.89 18.48
CA SER A 298 18.89 36.65 17.97
C SER A 298 18.83 36.31 16.48
N SER A 299 19.80 36.75 15.67
CA SER A 299 19.81 36.49 14.22
C SER A 299 19.95 35.00 13.87
N TYR A 300 20.48 34.18 14.79
CA TYR A 300 20.56 32.73 14.60
C TYR A 300 19.20 32.04 14.73
N GLY A 301 18.28 32.61 15.51
CA GLY A 301 16.88 32.17 15.50
C GLY A 301 16.24 32.36 14.12
N ASP A 302 16.50 33.52 13.49
CA ASP A 302 16.01 33.82 12.15
C ASP A 302 16.63 32.87 11.09
N LEU A 303 17.89 32.46 11.25
CA LEU A 303 18.53 31.47 10.38
C LEU A 303 17.84 30.10 10.46
N MET A 304 17.47 29.65 11.67
CA MET A 304 16.73 28.39 11.84
C MET A 304 15.42 28.42 11.05
N VAL A 305 14.63 29.49 11.20
CA VAL A 305 13.36 29.67 10.47
C VAL A 305 13.60 29.67 8.96
N MET A 306 14.62 30.39 8.49
CA MET A 306 14.96 30.44 7.06
C MET A 306 15.35 29.09 6.48
N PHE A 307 16.12 28.27 7.20
CA PHE A 307 16.44 26.90 6.78
C PHE A 307 15.20 26.03 6.69
N GLN A 308 14.31 26.11 7.69
CA GLN A 308 13.07 25.34 7.73
C GLN A 308 12.13 25.72 6.59
N ASP A 309 11.90 27.01 6.37
CA ASP A 309 11.03 27.49 5.28
C ASP A 309 11.56 27.08 3.91
N THR A 310 12.88 27.20 3.70
CA THR A 310 13.53 26.80 2.44
C THR A 310 13.41 25.30 2.20
N PHE A 311 13.68 24.50 3.24
CA PHE A 311 13.59 23.04 3.18
C PHE A 311 12.16 22.58 2.87
N GLU A 312 11.16 23.05 3.61
CA GLU A 312 9.76 22.64 3.43
C GLU A 312 9.21 23.09 2.06
N SER A 313 9.57 24.30 1.60
CA SER A 313 9.18 24.78 0.28
C SER A 313 9.71 23.90 -0.86
N ARG A 314 10.96 23.46 -0.78
CA ARG A 314 11.55 22.55 -1.78
C ARG A 314 11.01 21.13 -1.65
N LEU A 315 10.94 20.59 -0.43
CA LEU A 315 10.48 19.23 -0.18
C LEU A 315 9.04 19.02 -0.66
N SER A 316 8.16 20.01 -0.49
CA SER A 316 6.76 19.93 -0.95
C SER A 316 6.63 19.79 -2.48
N LYS A 317 7.57 20.35 -3.26
CA LYS A 317 7.61 20.18 -4.73
C LYS A 317 8.03 18.76 -5.08
N ILE A 318 9.12 18.28 -4.48
CA ILE A 318 9.63 16.91 -4.66
C ILE A 318 8.57 15.89 -4.23
N GLU A 319 7.84 16.15 -3.15
CA GLU A 319 6.79 15.26 -2.64
C GLU A 319 5.68 15.06 -3.68
N LYS A 320 5.33 16.10 -4.45
CA LYS A 320 4.29 16.01 -5.47
C LYS A 320 4.68 15.00 -6.56
N ASP A 321 5.89 15.12 -7.10
CA ASP A 321 6.40 14.22 -8.13
C ASP A 321 6.63 12.81 -7.56
N TYR A 322 7.17 12.72 -6.34
CA TYR A 322 7.36 11.45 -5.64
C TYR A 322 6.04 10.68 -5.48
N LYS A 323 4.93 11.35 -5.13
CA LYS A 323 3.62 10.69 -4.98
C LYS A 323 3.10 10.12 -6.30
N GLU A 324 3.27 10.85 -7.39
CA GLU A 324 2.90 10.37 -8.74
C GLU A 324 3.72 9.13 -9.11
N LEU A 325 5.05 9.21 -9.00
CA LEU A 325 5.96 8.10 -9.26
C LEU A 325 5.72 6.91 -8.33
N PHE A 326 5.35 7.14 -7.07
CA PHE A 326 5.02 6.09 -6.12
C PHE A 326 3.83 5.27 -6.60
N HIS A 327 2.82 5.89 -7.22
CA HIS A 327 1.67 5.14 -7.75
C HIS A 327 2.03 4.28 -8.97
N GLU A 328 2.97 4.72 -9.80
CA GLU A 328 3.42 3.97 -10.99
C GLU A 328 4.44 2.87 -10.70
N ARG A 329 5.04 2.85 -9.50
CA ARG A 329 6.25 2.07 -9.18
C ARG A 329 6.17 0.57 -9.48
N LEU A 330 4.98 -0.03 -9.37
CA LEU A 330 4.79 -1.47 -9.61
C LEU A 330 4.96 -1.82 -11.10
N GLU A 331 4.58 -0.91 -11.98
CA GLU A 331 4.62 -1.06 -13.44
C GLU A 331 5.95 -0.58 -14.05
N MET A 332 6.83 0.02 -13.25
CA MET A 332 8.13 0.50 -13.73
C MET A 332 9.02 -0.67 -14.18
N PRO A 333 9.67 -0.58 -15.36
CA PRO A 333 10.73 -1.53 -15.72
C PRO A 333 11.89 -1.43 -14.71
N GLU A 334 12.68 -2.50 -14.56
CA GLU A 334 13.70 -2.62 -13.51
C GLU A 334 14.62 -1.41 -13.40
N GLY A 335 15.24 -0.96 -14.50
CA GLY A 335 16.12 0.21 -14.48
C GLY A 335 15.42 1.51 -14.05
N LYS A 336 14.17 1.74 -14.46
CA LYS A 336 13.37 2.89 -14.00
C LYS A 336 13.03 2.76 -12.51
N ARG A 337 12.75 1.54 -12.07
CA ARG A 337 12.41 1.21 -10.68
C ARG A 337 13.60 1.39 -9.73
N GLU A 338 14.81 1.07 -10.16
CA GLU A 338 16.04 1.33 -9.40
C GLU A 338 16.25 2.83 -9.16
N LEU A 339 16.09 3.66 -10.19
CA LEU A 339 16.13 5.13 -10.05
C LEU A 339 15.07 5.63 -9.06
N PHE A 340 13.86 5.06 -9.11
CA PHE A 340 12.81 5.37 -8.15
C PHE A 340 13.17 4.94 -6.73
N HIS A 341 13.88 3.82 -6.54
CA HIS A 341 14.33 3.40 -5.21
C HIS A 341 15.33 4.37 -4.59
N ASP A 342 16.27 4.89 -5.39
CA ASP A 342 17.18 5.95 -4.95
C ASP A 342 16.43 7.22 -4.57
N LEU A 343 15.49 7.66 -5.42
CA LEU A 343 14.65 8.82 -5.14
C LEU A 343 13.86 8.63 -3.83
N LYS A 344 13.23 7.47 -3.68
CA LYS A 344 12.46 7.09 -2.49
C LYS A 344 13.33 7.13 -1.24
N ARG A 345 14.56 6.62 -1.31
CA ARG A 345 15.50 6.63 -0.19
C ARG A 345 15.83 8.06 0.24
N LEU A 346 16.16 8.94 -0.70
CA LEU A 346 16.46 10.35 -0.42
C LEU A 346 15.25 11.09 0.13
N PHE A 347 14.10 10.98 -0.54
CA PHE A 347 12.85 11.64 -0.13
C PHE A 347 12.44 11.22 1.28
N ARG A 348 12.47 9.92 1.57
CA ARG A 348 12.13 9.40 2.90
C ARG A 348 13.12 9.84 3.96
N ALA A 349 14.41 9.93 3.66
CA ALA A 349 15.40 10.44 4.59
C ALA A 349 15.14 11.90 4.96
N MET A 350 14.88 12.75 3.97
CA MET A 350 14.50 14.15 4.20
C MET A 350 13.23 14.25 5.05
N GLN A 351 12.19 13.46 4.73
CA GLN A 351 10.94 13.46 5.48
C GLN A 351 11.09 12.94 6.92
N MET A 352 11.96 11.96 7.15
CA MET A 352 12.10 11.28 8.45
C MET A 352 13.17 11.88 9.37
N ASP A 353 14.07 12.72 8.86
CA ASP A 353 15.06 13.41 9.70
C ASP A 353 14.38 14.29 10.76
N GLY A 354 13.33 15.02 10.37
CA GLY A 354 12.44 15.75 11.27
C GLY A 354 12.96 17.10 11.78
N SER A 355 14.19 17.51 11.42
CA SER A 355 14.72 18.84 11.74
C SER A 355 14.25 19.94 10.80
N SER A 356 13.56 19.57 9.71
CA SER A 356 13.20 20.46 8.61
C SER A 356 14.44 21.18 8.06
N GLY A 357 15.49 20.42 7.79
CA GLY A 357 16.72 20.92 7.18
C GLY A 357 17.80 21.35 8.17
N VAL A 358 17.49 21.66 9.43
CA VAL A 358 18.44 22.30 10.38
C VAL A 358 19.67 21.45 10.71
N HIS A 359 19.58 20.12 10.67
CA HIS A 359 20.73 19.26 10.96
C HIS A 359 21.88 19.41 9.96
N ASN A 360 21.58 19.67 8.68
CA ASN A 360 22.58 19.96 7.65
C ASN A 360 21.93 20.62 6.39
N PRO A 361 21.56 21.90 6.46
CA PRO A 361 20.90 22.65 5.37
C PRO A 361 21.57 22.52 4.00
N ASP A 362 22.91 22.63 3.94
CA ASP A 362 23.63 22.56 2.66
C ASP A 362 23.61 21.14 2.09
N TYR A 363 23.80 20.12 2.93
CA TYR A 363 23.71 18.73 2.49
C TYR A 363 22.29 18.35 2.06
N PHE A 364 21.27 18.86 2.77
CA PHE A 364 19.89 18.69 2.34
C PHE A 364 19.63 19.35 0.99
N SER A 365 20.20 20.54 0.73
CA SER A 365 20.13 21.15 -0.60
C SER A 365 20.72 20.23 -1.67
N MET A 366 21.89 19.63 -1.42
CA MET A 366 22.50 18.68 -2.37
C MET A 366 21.67 17.40 -2.55
N MET A 367 21.06 16.88 -1.48
CA MET A 367 20.13 15.74 -1.55
C MET A 367 18.88 16.08 -2.37
N MET A 368 18.34 17.29 -2.23
CA MET A 368 17.20 17.77 -3.02
C MET A 368 17.57 17.94 -4.49
N ASP A 369 18.73 18.52 -4.80
CA ASP A 369 19.23 18.64 -6.18
C ASP A 369 19.37 17.24 -6.83
N LYS A 370 19.87 16.27 -6.06
CA LYS A 370 19.96 14.88 -6.51
C LYS A 370 18.58 14.25 -6.73
N ALA A 371 17.62 14.50 -5.83
CA ALA A 371 16.26 14.00 -5.96
C ALA A 371 15.55 14.58 -7.19
N GLU A 372 15.68 15.89 -7.44
CA GLU A 372 15.17 16.57 -8.63
C GLU A 372 15.79 15.98 -9.91
N ALA A 373 17.11 15.76 -9.93
CA ALA A 373 17.79 15.12 -11.06
C ALA A 373 17.34 13.65 -11.28
N LEU A 374 17.01 12.92 -10.22
CA LEU A 374 16.44 11.57 -10.35
C LEU A 374 15.03 11.61 -10.93
N ILE A 375 14.19 12.55 -10.51
CA ILE A 375 12.84 12.75 -11.06
C ILE A 375 12.92 13.01 -12.57
N GLU A 376 13.79 13.92 -13.00
CA GLU A 376 14.01 14.20 -14.43
C GLU A 376 14.44 12.95 -15.21
N LYS A 377 15.36 12.16 -14.65
CA LYS A 377 15.81 10.90 -15.26
C LYS A 377 14.71 9.84 -15.34
N ILE A 378 13.86 9.74 -14.32
CA ILE A 378 12.74 8.79 -14.30
C ILE A 378 11.70 9.19 -15.36
N HIS A 379 11.39 10.48 -15.50
CA HIS A 379 10.45 10.98 -16.52
C HIS A 379 10.98 10.84 -17.95
N SER A 380 12.29 10.96 -18.14
CA SER A 380 12.96 10.81 -19.44
C SER A 380 13.47 9.40 -19.73
N PHE A 381 13.10 8.40 -18.92
CA PHE A 381 13.61 7.03 -19.04
C PHE A 381 13.15 6.37 -20.35
N ASP A 382 14.10 5.91 -21.16
CA ASP A 382 13.85 5.17 -22.39
C ASP A 382 13.93 3.64 -22.13
N LYS A 383 12.95 2.89 -22.66
CA LYS A 383 12.76 1.45 -22.40
C LYS A 383 13.79 0.57 -23.10
N GLU A 384 14.48 1.06 -24.15
CA GLU A 384 15.35 0.23 -24.99
C GLU A 384 16.62 -0.30 -24.29
N SER A 385 16.94 0.13 -23.06
CA SER A 385 18.18 -0.23 -22.36
C SER A 385 18.05 -1.19 -21.17
N ALA A 386 16.88 -1.78 -20.91
CA ALA A 386 16.69 -2.63 -19.72
C ALA A 386 16.30 -4.08 -20.11
N GLU A 387 17.30 -4.96 -20.18
CA GLU A 387 17.08 -6.42 -20.20
C GLU A 387 16.68 -6.93 -18.82
N GLY A 388 15.57 -7.67 -18.77
CA GLY A 388 15.36 -8.78 -17.83
C GLY A 388 15.24 -8.44 -16.35
N GLY A 389 14.03 -8.11 -15.91
CA GLY A 389 13.70 -7.93 -14.49
C GLY A 389 12.42 -8.64 -14.07
N TYR A 390 12.31 -8.88 -12.77
CA TYR A 390 11.18 -9.52 -12.08
C TYR A 390 9.82 -9.02 -12.60
N LYS A 391 9.03 -9.97 -13.14
CA LYS A 391 7.67 -9.73 -13.62
C LYS A 391 6.80 -9.21 -12.49
N SER A 392 6.03 -8.16 -12.77
CA SER A 392 5.09 -7.59 -11.81
C SER A 392 4.12 -8.67 -11.33
N LEU A 393 3.50 -8.48 -10.17
CA LEU A 393 2.47 -9.39 -9.66
C LEU A 393 1.27 -9.50 -10.62
N ILE A 394 0.96 -8.39 -11.31
CA ILE A 394 -0.01 -8.30 -12.39
C ILE A 394 0.37 -9.26 -13.53
N GLU A 395 1.63 -9.26 -13.97
CA GLU A 395 2.13 -10.18 -15.00
C GLU A 395 2.14 -11.65 -14.53
N ARG A 396 2.34 -11.92 -13.22
CA ARG A 396 2.22 -13.29 -12.67
C ARG A 396 0.78 -13.80 -12.60
N LYS A 397 -0.19 -12.94 -12.28
CA LYS A 397 -1.62 -13.29 -12.37
C LYS A 397 -2.02 -13.65 -13.80
N GLU A 398 -1.38 -13.05 -14.80
CA GLU A 398 -1.58 -13.39 -16.22
C GLU A 398 -0.87 -14.70 -16.63
N GLU A 399 0.28 -15.02 -16.05
CA GLU A 399 1.07 -16.23 -16.38
C GLU A 399 0.62 -17.51 -15.67
N GLY A 400 0.00 -17.40 -14.48
CA GLY A 400 -0.63 -18.53 -13.79
C GLY A 400 -1.85 -19.13 -14.52
N LYS A 401 -2.31 -18.48 -15.59
CA LYS A 401 -3.38 -18.97 -16.46
C LYS A 401 -2.84 -19.88 -17.58
N MET A 402 -2.45 -21.12 -17.26
CA MET A 402 -2.36 -22.22 -18.22
C MET A 402 -2.74 -23.50 -17.47
N ILE A 403 -3.85 -24.20 -17.74
CA ILE A 403 -4.23 -24.88 -18.99
C ILE A 403 -5.76 -24.86 -19.09
N GLY A 404 -6.31 -24.20 -20.11
CA GLY A 404 -7.74 -24.26 -20.42
C GLY A 404 -8.35 -23.02 -21.09
N GLU A 405 -7.64 -21.91 -21.22
CA GLU A 405 -8.18 -20.67 -21.82
C GLU A 405 -7.71 -20.37 -23.26
N GLU A 406 -6.88 -21.22 -23.88
CA GLU A 406 -6.42 -20.98 -25.26
C GLU A 406 -7.49 -21.23 -26.35
N GLU A 407 -8.70 -21.70 -26.01
CA GLU A 407 -9.83 -21.76 -26.95
C GLU A 407 -10.97 -20.76 -26.67
N LYS A 408 -10.75 -19.76 -25.79
CA LYS A 408 -11.69 -18.62 -25.65
C LYS A 408 -11.04 -17.24 -25.68
N LYS A 409 -9.76 -17.14 -26.04
CA LYS A 409 -9.09 -15.87 -26.39
C LYS A 409 -9.00 -15.67 -27.91
N GLU A 410 -10.14 -15.81 -28.58
CA GLU A 410 -10.40 -15.19 -29.88
C GLU A 410 -11.89 -14.83 -29.95
N LYS A 411 -12.37 -14.08 -28.95
CA LYS A 411 -13.59 -13.26 -28.96
C LYS A 411 -13.75 -12.58 -27.60
N ALA A 412 -12.90 -11.59 -27.36
CA ALA A 412 -13.20 -10.48 -26.47
C ALA A 412 -12.34 -9.29 -26.92
N GLU A 413 -12.45 -8.92 -28.21
CA GLU A 413 -12.59 -7.48 -28.47
C GLU A 413 -13.70 -7.00 -27.54
N LYS A 414 -13.46 -5.91 -26.80
CA LYS A 414 -14.51 -5.19 -26.10
C LYS A 414 -15.74 -5.21 -27.01
N GLU A 415 -16.83 -5.84 -26.56
CA GLU A 415 -18.13 -5.36 -27.00
C GLU A 415 -18.19 -3.93 -26.45
N GLU A 416 -17.67 -2.99 -27.24
CA GLU A 416 -18.18 -1.64 -27.25
C GLU A 416 -19.69 -1.82 -27.35
N LYS A 417 -20.39 -1.50 -26.26
CA LYS A 417 -21.83 -1.27 -26.32
C LYS A 417 -21.97 -0.07 -27.27
N LYS A 418 -22.03 -0.32 -28.58
CA LYS A 418 -22.22 0.71 -29.60
C LYS A 418 -23.66 1.18 -29.50
N VAL A 419 -23.87 2.07 -28.56
CA VAL A 419 -25.10 2.81 -28.44
C VAL A 419 -25.12 3.83 -29.58
N SER A 420 -26.14 3.75 -30.45
CA SER A 420 -26.21 4.54 -31.67
C SER A 420 -27.27 5.64 -31.53
N ASN A 421 -26.89 6.72 -30.86
CA ASN A 421 -27.70 7.92 -30.78
C ASN A 421 -27.96 8.54 -32.18
N PRO A 422 -29.14 9.11 -32.46
CA PRO A 422 -29.44 9.76 -33.74
C PRO A 422 -28.37 10.80 -34.14
N PRO A 423 -27.85 10.78 -35.38
CA PRO A 423 -26.78 11.71 -35.81
C PRO A 423 -27.13 13.18 -35.63
N GLU A 424 -28.41 13.53 -35.74
CA GLU A 424 -28.92 14.89 -35.54
C GLU A 424 -28.78 15.35 -34.08
N LEU A 425 -28.92 14.44 -33.11
CA LEU A 425 -28.72 14.73 -31.68
C LEU A 425 -27.24 14.77 -31.32
N VAL A 426 -26.43 13.89 -31.89
CA VAL A 426 -24.97 13.90 -31.70
C VAL A 426 -24.35 15.19 -32.27
N ALA A 427 -24.85 15.69 -33.40
CA ALA A 427 -24.36 16.92 -34.02
C ALA A 427 -24.59 18.19 -33.17
N ILE A 428 -25.62 18.19 -32.31
CA ILE A 428 -25.93 19.32 -31.41
C ILE A 428 -25.41 19.09 -29.97
N ALA A 429 -24.93 17.89 -29.66
CA ALA A 429 -24.40 17.55 -28.35
C ALA A 429 -22.99 18.15 -28.18
N PRO A 430 -22.72 18.93 -27.12
CA PRO A 430 -21.37 19.39 -26.83
C PRO A 430 -20.49 18.19 -26.43
N ASP A 431 -19.23 18.18 -26.84
CA ASP A 431 -18.28 17.12 -26.46
C ASP A 431 -17.96 17.17 -24.96
N THR A 432 -17.89 18.38 -24.38
CA THR A 432 -17.66 18.58 -22.94
C THR A 432 -18.58 19.68 -22.40
N ILE A 433 -18.96 19.57 -21.13
CA ILE A 433 -19.80 20.56 -20.44
C ILE A 433 -19.13 21.00 -19.15
N ASN A 434 -18.85 22.30 -19.02
CA ASN A 434 -18.46 22.88 -17.72
C ASN A 434 -19.72 23.05 -16.85
N LEU A 435 -19.85 22.25 -15.80
CA LEU A 435 -21.06 22.24 -14.97
C LEU A 435 -21.21 23.51 -14.13
N ALA A 436 -20.10 24.15 -13.73
CA ALA A 436 -20.16 25.39 -12.96
C ALA A 436 -20.65 26.55 -13.82
N GLU A 437 -20.12 26.68 -15.05
CA GLU A 437 -20.54 27.73 -15.98
C GLU A 437 -21.97 27.52 -16.47
N ARG A 438 -22.35 26.29 -16.83
CA ARG A 438 -23.70 26.00 -17.35
C ARG A 438 -24.81 26.31 -16.36
N HIS A 439 -24.54 26.19 -15.07
CA HIS A 439 -25.52 26.41 -14.00
C HIS A 439 -25.25 27.67 -13.17
N ASN A 440 -24.32 28.54 -13.60
CA ASN A 440 -23.90 29.76 -12.89
C ASN A 440 -23.58 29.50 -11.40
N ILE A 441 -22.79 28.46 -11.12
CA ILE A 441 -22.41 28.05 -9.76
C ILE A 441 -21.03 28.62 -9.43
N GLU A 442 -20.92 29.36 -8.33
CA GLU A 442 -19.63 29.73 -7.76
C GLU A 442 -19.05 28.56 -6.96
N THR A 443 -17.91 28.00 -7.41
CA THR A 443 -17.31 26.80 -6.81
C THR A 443 -16.04 27.13 -6.02
N THR A 444 -15.88 26.51 -4.85
CA THR A 444 -14.65 26.59 -4.04
C THR A 444 -13.58 25.58 -4.46
N LYS A 445 -13.95 24.60 -5.29
CA LYS A 445 -13.06 23.64 -5.97
C LYS A 445 -13.05 23.90 -7.47
N LYS A 446 -12.11 23.29 -8.19
CA LYS A 446 -12.09 23.32 -9.66
C LYS A 446 -13.42 22.81 -10.23
N ALA A 447 -13.92 23.49 -11.25
CA ALA A 447 -15.18 23.13 -11.89
C ALA A 447 -15.09 21.75 -12.55
N VAL A 448 -16.15 20.96 -12.45
CA VAL A 448 -16.22 19.66 -13.13
C VAL A 448 -16.43 19.89 -14.62
N ILE A 449 -15.49 19.41 -15.42
CA ILE A 449 -15.63 19.34 -16.88
C ILE A 449 -16.18 17.95 -17.21
N PHE A 450 -17.48 17.90 -17.47
CA PHE A 450 -18.17 16.66 -17.79
C PHE A 450 -17.88 16.26 -19.24
N ASP A 451 -17.26 15.09 -19.44
CA ASP A 451 -17.00 14.50 -20.76
C ASP A 451 -18.27 13.90 -21.34
N HIS A 452 -19.12 14.77 -21.89
CA HIS A 452 -20.43 14.39 -22.42
C HIS A 452 -20.31 13.42 -23.59
N LYS A 453 -19.24 13.53 -24.40
CA LYS A 453 -18.94 12.61 -25.51
C LYS A 453 -18.72 11.19 -25.05
N MET A 454 -17.86 11.00 -24.06
CA MET A 454 -17.67 9.68 -23.47
C MET A 454 -19.00 9.10 -22.99
N HIS A 455 -19.90 9.92 -22.43
CA HIS A 455 -21.19 9.42 -21.94
C HIS A 455 -22.16 9.09 -23.07
N TYR A 456 -22.38 9.95 -24.07
CA TYR A 456 -23.31 9.65 -25.17
C TYR A 456 -22.78 8.58 -26.14
N GLN A 457 -21.50 8.22 -26.07
CA GLN A 457 -20.93 7.07 -26.79
C GLN A 457 -21.23 5.73 -26.11
N ASN A 458 -21.57 5.75 -24.82
CA ASN A 458 -21.80 4.55 -24.01
C ASN A 458 -23.26 4.42 -23.51
N PHE A 459 -24.08 5.47 -23.61
CA PHE A 459 -25.47 5.52 -23.11
C PHE A 459 -26.42 6.23 -24.10
N GLU A 460 -27.69 5.80 -24.18
CA GLU A 460 -28.66 6.43 -25.08
C GLU A 460 -29.01 7.82 -24.53
N CYS A 461 -29.15 8.84 -25.39
CA CYS A 461 -29.46 10.20 -24.95
C CYS A 461 -30.75 10.24 -24.11
N SER A 462 -31.72 9.37 -24.42
CA SER A 462 -32.97 9.24 -23.66
C SER A 462 -32.81 8.67 -22.26
N GLU A 463 -31.67 8.07 -21.91
CA GLU A 463 -31.42 7.60 -20.54
C GLU A 463 -31.20 8.79 -19.58
N CYS A 464 -30.59 9.86 -20.07
CA CYS A 464 -30.29 11.05 -19.28
C CYS A 464 -31.25 12.22 -19.55
N HIS A 465 -31.80 12.32 -20.77
CA HIS A 465 -32.63 13.44 -21.20
C HIS A 465 -34.11 13.07 -21.34
N ASP A 466 -34.98 13.97 -20.89
CA ASP A 466 -36.43 13.89 -21.12
C ASP A 466 -36.78 14.39 -22.54
N LYS A 467 -36.08 15.43 -22.99
CA LYS A 467 -36.12 15.97 -24.36
C LYS A 467 -34.69 16.21 -24.87
N PRO A 468 -34.07 15.20 -25.52
CA PRO A 468 -32.69 15.30 -26.00
C PRO A 468 -32.43 16.51 -26.91
N GLU A 469 -33.38 16.84 -27.79
CA GLU A 469 -33.31 17.98 -28.71
C GLU A 469 -33.30 19.35 -28.00
N ALA A 470 -33.85 19.42 -26.78
CA ALA A 470 -33.85 20.60 -25.94
C ALA A 470 -32.76 20.56 -24.84
N GLY A 471 -31.98 19.47 -24.77
CA GLY A 471 -30.97 19.26 -23.72
C GLY A 471 -31.53 19.19 -22.30
N THR A 472 -32.83 18.91 -22.13
CA THR A 472 -33.48 18.86 -20.81
C THR A 472 -33.19 17.51 -20.14
N LEU A 473 -32.61 17.54 -18.94
CA LEU A 473 -32.30 16.33 -18.16
C LEU A 473 -33.54 15.77 -17.48
N LYS A 474 -33.54 14.45 -17.20
CA LYS A 474 -34.58 13.80 -16.40
C LYS A 474 -34.46 14.10 -14.90
N ALA A 475 -33.25 14.37 -14.42
CA ALA A 475 -33.01 14.75 -13.03
C ALA A 475 -33.34 16.23 -12.80
N ASP A 476 -33.99 16.55 -11.68
CA ASP A 476 -34.37 17.92 -11.32
C ASP A 476 -33.27 18.59 -10.50
N LEU A 477 -32.42 19.34 -11.18
CA LEU A 477 -31.26 19.99 -10.57
C LEU A 477 -31.69 21.24 -9.81
N THR A 478 -32.02 21.08 -8.53
CA THR A 478 -32.52 22.16 -7.66
C THR A 478 -31.49 22.63 -6.64
N LYS A 479 -30.50 21.80 -6.30
CA LYS A 479 -29.49 22.09 -5.27
C LYS A 479 -28.08 21.94 -5.81
N PHE A 480 -27.31 23.03 -5.80
CA PHE A 480 -25.99 23.10 -6.44
C PHE A 480 -24.80 23.22 -5.47
N SER A 481 -25.05 23.47 -4.18
CA SER A 481 -24.02 23.71 -3.18
C SER A 481 -23.75 22.50 -2.27
N GLY A 482 -22.48 22.25 -1.97
CA GLY A 482 -22.03 21.23 -1.03
C GLY A 482 -21.99 19.81 -1.60
N ILE A 483 -21.60 18.83 -0.77
CA ILE A 483 -21.44 17.42 -1.18
C ILE A 483 -22.78 16.73 -1.45
N ASN A 484 -23.88 17.23 -0.88
CA ASN A 484 -25.24 16.71 -1.10
C ASN A 484 -26.00 17.56 -2.12
N ASN A 485 -25.38 17.82 -3.27
CA ASN A 485 -25.98 18.51 -4.41
C ASN A 485 -26.70 17.52 -5.35
N SER A 486 -27.57 18.02 -6.23
CA SER A 486 -28.38 17.19 -7.13
C SER A 486 -27.52 16.39 -8.12
N PHE A 487 -26.34 16.86 -8.54
CA PHE A 487 -25.45 16.06 -9.38
C PHE A 487 -24.94 14.80 -8.66
N HIS A 488 -24.51 14.93 -7.41
CA HIS A 488 -24.02 13.79 -6.64
C HIS A 488 -25.13 12.83 -6.23
N GLN A 489 -26.34 13.32 -5.98
CA GLN A 489 -27.40 12.49 -5.42
C GLN A 489 -28.34 11.90 -6.47
N GLU A 490 -28.48 12.56 -7.62
CA GLU A 490 -29.53 12.22 -8.60
C GLU A 490 -28.98 11.84 -9.99
N LEU A 491 -27.71 12.14 -10.28
CA LEU A 491 -27.15 11.93 -11.63
C LEU A 491 -25.84 11.12 -11.60
N CYS A 492 -24.75 11.73 -11.12
CA CYS A 492 -23.40 11.21 -11.31
C CYS A 492 -23.08 10.02 -10.40
N PHE A 493 -23.25 10.13 -9.08
CA PHE A 493 -22.85 9.02 -8.19
C PHE A 493 -23.75 7.79 -8.29
N PRO A 494 -25.09 7.91 -8.39
CA PRO A 494 -25.95 6.74 -8.53
C PRO A 494 -25.59 5.94 -9.78
N CYS A 495 -25.47 6.62 -10.93
CA CYS A 495 -25.11 5.97 -12.20
C CYS A 495 -23.70 5.38 -12.16
N HIS A 496 -22.70 6.13 -11.67
CA HIS A 496 -21.33 5.59 -11.56
C HIS A 496 -21.21 4.41 -10.60
N LYS A 497 -22.06 4.34 -9.57
CA LYS A 497 -22.11 3.21 -8.65
C LYS A 497 -22.80 1.99 -9.28
N GLU A 498 -23.88 2.23 -10.03
CA GLU A 498 -24.62 1.19 -10.76
C GLU A 498 -23.77 0.56 -11.87
N GLU A 499 -23.06 1.39 -12.64
CA GLU A 499 -22.19 0.96 -13.75
C GLU A 499 -20.79 0.54 -13.29
N GLY A 500 -20.52 0.55 -11.98
CA GLY A 500 -19.24 0.09 -11.42
C GLY A 500 -18.03 0.92 -11.87
N VAL A 501 -18.20 2.21 -12.12
CA VAL A 501 -17.15 3.10 -12.63
C VAL A 501 -16.05 3.28 -11.59
N PRO A 502 -14.79 2.87 -11.87
CA PRO A 502 -13.69 3.03 -10.93
C PRO A 502 -13.50 4.49 -10.52
N LYS A 503 -13.52 4.77 -9.21
CA LYS A 503 -13.42 6.12 -8.64
C LYS A 503 -14.53 7.10 -9.10
N GLY A 504 -15.65 6.61 -9.63
CA GLY A 504 -16.73 7.44 -10.18
C GLY A 504 -17.44 8.33 -9.15
N THR A 505 -17.27 8.10 -7.84
CA THR A 505 -17.80 8.94 -6.76
C THR A 505 -16.71 9.78 -6.06
N SER A 506 -15.47 9.74 -6.57
CA SER A 506 -14.33 10.44 -5.97
C SER A 506 -14.31 11.92 -6.36
N CYS A 507 -14.35 12.80 -5.35
CA CYS A 507 -14.27 14.24 -5.54
C CYS A 507 -13.06 14.67 -6.38
N ASN A 508 -11.89 14.06 -6.15
CA ASN A 508 -10.64 14.43 -6.84
C ASN A 508 -10.58 13.88 -8.27
N THR A 509 -11.40 12.87 -8.57
CA THR A 509 -11.50 12.33 -9.93
C THR A 509 -12.37 13.24 -10.79
N CYS A 510 -13.42 13.83 -10.22
CA CYS A 510 -14.35 14.70 -10.93
C CYS A 510 -13.93 16.18 -10.95
N HIS A 511 -13.30 16.69 -9.88
CA HIS A 511 -12.86 18.09 -9.75
C HIS A 511 -11.35 18.26 -10.03
N LYS A 512 -10.90 17.87 -11.22
CA LYS A 512 -9.47 17.89 -11.63
C LYS A 512 -8.98 19.25 -12.11
#